data_AF-A0A1B6E2S8-F1
#
_entry.id   AF-A0A1B6E2S8-F1
#
_cell.length_a   1.000
_cell.length_b   1.000
_cell.length_c   1.000
_cell.angle_alpha   90.00
_cell.angle_beta   90.00
_cell.angle_gamma   90.00
#
_symmetry.space_group_name_H-M   'P 1'
#
loop_
_entity.id
_entity.type
_entity.pdbx_description
1 polymer ?
#
loop_
_entity_poly.entity_id
_entity_poly.type
_entity_poly.pdbx_seq_one_letter_code
_entity_poly.pdbx_strand_id
1 'polypeptide(L)'
;METSVALNPNSVRTFGSLVTISSDVSGCYRNKDKALRFNTYYTQSNCFEECFGEQAILECGCTPYYVPSNSTIRICDLSDQNCLTVIWENIMGEVTSERLCPCLPG
;
A
#
# COMPACT_ATOMS: atom_id res chain seq x y z
N MET A 1 -20.53 27.04 16.63
CA MET A 1 -19.19 26.45 16.76
C MET A 1 -18.59 26.51 15.37
N GLU A 2 -17.50 27.25 15.20
CA GLU A 2 -16.84 27.43 13.91
C GLU A 2 -15.43 26.86 14.04
N THR A 3 -15.01 26.05 13.06
CA THR A 3 -13.69 25.39 13.05
C THR A 3 -12.88 25.90 11.88
N SER A 4 -11.73 26.51 12.14
CA SER A 4 -10.77 26.95 11.12
C SER A 4 -9.50 26.10 11.16
N VAL A 5 -9.11 25.54 10.02
CA VAL A 5 -7.85 24.77 9.84
C VAL A 5 -7.01 25.46 8.77
N ALA A 6 -5.77 25.79 9.08
CA ALA A 6 -4.80 26.34 8.13
C ALA A 6 -3.94 25.20 7.56
N LEU A 7 -3.89 25.09 6.23
CA LEU A 7 -3.07 24.10 5.53
C LEU A 7 -1.79 24.77 5.01
N ASN A 8 -0.63 24.17 5.31
CA ASN A 8 0.65 24.57 4.73
C ASN A 8 1.22 23.42 3.88
N PRO A 9 1.04 23.44 2.55
CA PRO A 9 1.48 22.37 1.68
C PRO A 9 2.99 22.43 1.45
N ASN A 10 3.70 21.36 1.85
CA ASN A 10 5.09 21.13 1.47
C ASN A 10 5.15 20.11 0.32
N SER A 11 5.64 20.54 -0.85
CA SER A 11 5.82 19.65 -2.00
C SER A 11 7.27 19.69 -2.47
N VAL A 12 7.90 18.51 -2.56
CA VAL A 12 9.20 18.34 -3.23
C VAL A 12 8.91 17.84 -4.65
N ARG A 13 9.42 18.55 -5.67
CA ARG A 13 9.24 18.17 -7.08
C ARG A 13 10.49 17.49 -7.61
N THR A 14 10.31 16.35 -8.26
CA THR A 14 11.39 15.65 -8.97
C THR A 14 11.79 16.43 -10.23
N PHE A 15 13.10 16.60 -10.45
CA PHE A 15 13.62 17.21 -11.68
C PHE A 15 13.35 16.30 -12.89
N GLY A 16 13.01 16.90 -14.04
CA GLY A 16 12.64 16.19 -15.26
C GLY A 16 13.72 15.24 -15.80
N SER A 17 14.99 15.47 -15.48
CA SER A 17 16.13 14.61 -15.84
C SER A 17 16.22 13.31 -15.05
N LEU A 18 15.53 13.21 -13.90
CA LEU A 18 15.46 11.98 -13.10
C LEU A 18 14.32 11.06 -13.55
N VAL A 19 13.44 11.51 -14.45
CA VAL A 19 12.27 10.76 -14.97
C VAL A 19 12.69 9.45 -15.68
N THR A 20 13.91 9.39 -16.20
CA THR A 20 14.42 8.25 -16.98
C THR A 20 15.15 7.19 -16.15
N ILE A 21 15.41 7.45 -14.86
CA ILE A 21 16.08 6.49 -13.97
C ILE A 21 15.05 5.45 -13.51
N SER A 22 15.37 4.16 -13.59
CA SER A 22 14.51 3.08 -13.11
C SER A 22 14.46 3.06 -11.58
N SER A 23 13.30 2.70 -11.03
CA SER A 23 13.00 2.70 -9.59
C SER A 23 14.01 1.90 -8.75
N ASP A 24 14.52 0.81 -9.33
CA ASP A 24 15.52 -0.08 -8.71
C ASP A 24 16.88 0.61 -8.51
N VAL A 25 17.20 1.62 -9.32
CA VAL A 25 18.45 2.39 -9.24
C VAL A 25 18.30 3.61 -8.33
N SER A 26 17.09 4.17 -8.23
CA SER A 26 16.80 5.35 -7.41
C SER A 26 16.46 5.04 -5.95
N GLY A 27 16.12 3.79 -5.61
CA GLY A 27 15.73 3.39 -4.25
C GLY A 27 14.35 3.90 -3.82
N CYS A 28 13.55 4.40 -4.76
CA CYS A 28 12.21 4.97 -4.57
C CYS A 28 11.31 4.62 -5.77
N TYR A 29 10.00 4.47 -5.56
CA TYR A 29 9.01 4.25 -6.63
C TYR A 29 8.25 5.55 -6.94
N ARG A 30 8.17 5.95 -8.21
CA ARG A 30 7.26 7.05 -8.61
C ARG A 30 5.87 6.50 -8.89
N ASN A 31 4.87 7.38 -8.81
CA ASN A 31 3.48 7.12 -9.21
C ASN A 31 3.30 6.43 -10.56
N LYS A 32 4.20 6.64 -11.53
CA LYS A 32 4.13 6.02 -12.86
C LYS A 32 4.87 4.69 -12.96
N ASP A 33 5.73 4.37 -12.00
CA ASP A 33 6.58 3.19 -12.05
C ASP A 33 5.90 1.97 -11.42
N LYS A 34 4.97 2.18 -10.47
CA LYS A 34 4.15 1.12 -9.88
C LYS A 34 2.68 1.50 -9.93
N ALA A 35 1.93 0.84 -10.82
CA ALA A 35 0.48 0.93 -10.83
C ALA A 35 -0.07 0.12 -9.65
N LEU A 36 -0.77 0.81 -8.77
CA LEU A 36 -1.56 0.23 -7.69
C LEU A 36 -2.92 -0.24 -8.27
N ARG A 37 -3.44 -1.38 -7.79
CA ARG A 37 -4.68 -2.01 -8.29
C ARG A 37 -5.95 -1.33 -7.80
N PHE A 38 -5.90 -0.76 -6.60
CA PHE A 38 -7.02 -0.17 -5.87
C PHE A 38 -6.87 1.35 -5.74
N ASN A 39 -5.64 1.84 -5.54
CA ASN A 39 -5.34 3.24 -5.32
C ASN A 39 -4.85 3.93 -6.60
N THR A 40 -5.36 5.14 -6.88
CA THR A 40 -4.99 5.91 -8.09
C THR A 40 -3.55 6.44 -8.04
N TYR A 41 -3.02 6.68 -6.84
CA TYR A 41 -1.69 7.24 -6.63
C TYR A 41 -0.87 6.34 -5.73
N TYR A 42 0.38 6.09 -6.14
CA TYR A 42 1.38 5.47 -5.31
C TYR A 42 1.76 6.40 -4.16
N THR A 43 1.50 5.93 -2.94
CA THR A 43 2.17 6.36 -1.72
C THR A 43 2.69 5.11 -1.04
N GLN A 44 3.68 5.26 -0.15
CA GLN A 44 4.15 4.12 0.62
C GLN A 44 3.00 3.45 1.40
N SER A 45 2.12 4.24 2.02
CA SER A 45 0.95 3.74 2.74
C SER A 45 -0.01 2.98 1.82
N ASN A 46 -0.38 3.56 0.68
CA ASN A 46 -1.28 2.91 -0.28
C ASN A 46 -0.70 1.58 -0.74
N CYS A 47 0.62 1.52 -1.01
CA CYS A 47 1.31 0.30 -1.39
C CYS A 47 1.20 -0.80 -0.31
N PHE A 48 1.38 -0.44 0.96
CA PHE A 48 1.25 -1.39 2.06
C PHE A 48 -0.18 -1.89 2.22
N GLU A 49 -1.17 -1.01 2.08
CA GLU A 49 -2.59 -1.40 2.14
C GLU A 49 -2.96 -2.38 1.01
N GLU A 50 -2.47 -2.16 -0.21
CA GLU A 50 -2.70 -3.10 -1.30
C GLU A 50 -2.00 -4.43 -1.07
N CYS A 51 -0.74 -4.38 -0.63
CA CYS A 51 0.02 -5.59 -0.33
C CYS A 51 -0.70 -6.43 0.72
N PHE A 52 -1.15 -5.80 1.81
CA PHE A 52 -1.93 -6.46 2.84
C PHE A 52 -3.22 -7.06 2.27
N GLY A 53 -3.96 -6.32 1.44
CA GLY A 53 -5.18 -6.80 0.80
C GLY A 53 -4.95 -8.02 -0.09
N GLU A 54 -3.87 -8.02 -0.88
CA GLU A 54 -3.48 -9.17 -1.71
C GLU A 54 -3.08 -10.38 -0.87
N GLN A 55 -2.29 -10.18 0.19
CA GLN A 55 -1.92 -11.26 1.10
C GLN A 55 -3.14 -11.84 1.81
N ALA A 56 -4.09 -10.99 2.25
CA ALA A 56 -5.34 -11.45 2.87
C ALA A 56 -6.15 -12.34 1.91
N ILE A 57 -6.21 -11.96 0.62
CA ILE A 57 -6.89 -12.77 -0.40
C ILE A 57 -6.17 -14.11 -0.61
N LEU A 58 -4.83 -14.12 -0.65
CA LEU A 58 -4.03 -15.32 -0.91
C LEU A 58 -4.01 -16.30 0.27
N GLU A 59 -3.81 -15.78 1.49
CA GLU A 59 -3.57 -16.58 2.70
C GLU A 59 -4.87 -16.87 3.45
N CYS A 60 -5.79 -15.90 3.55
CA CYS A 60 -7.06 -16.06 4.28
C CYS A 60 -8.25 -16.35 3.36
N GLY A 61 -8.11 -16.18 2.04
CA GLY A 61 -9.22 -16.40 1.09
C GLY A 61 -10.35 -15.38 1.21
N CYS A 62 -10.11 -14.24 1.85
CA CYS A 62 -11.10 -13.18 2.07
C CYS A 62 -10.50 -11.81 1.80
N THR A 63 -11.35 -10.82 1.53
CA THR A 63 -10.93 -9.44 1.28
C THR A 63 -11.28 -8.55 2.47
N PRO A 64 -10.35 -7.76 3.03
CA PRO A 64 -10.67 -6.80 4.07
C PRO A 64 -11.73 -5.79 3.59
N TYR A 65 -12.64 -5.36 4.47
CA TYR A 65 -13.80 -4.56 4.07
C TYR A 65 -13.46 -3.21 3.41
N TYR A 66 -12.30 -2.66 3.69
CA TYR A 66 -11.82 -1.39 3.14
C TYR A 66 -11.05 -1.57 1.81
N VAL A 67 -10.72 -2.80 1.43
CA VAL A 67 -10.05 -3.10 0.16
C VAL A 67 -11.10 -3.20 -0.94
N PRO A 68 -10.99 -2.43 -2.03
CA PRO A 68 -11.89 -2.54 -3.18
C PRO A 68 -11.76 -3.92 -3.81
N SER A 69 -12.78 -4.76 -3.68
CA SER A 69 -12.76 -6.12 -4.22
C SER A 69 -13.73 -6.30 -5.37
N ASN A 70 -13.38 -7.20 -6.29
CA ASN A 70 -14.36 -7.70 -7.26
C ASN A 70 -15.33 -8.64 -6.53
N SER A 71 -16.59 -8.69 -6.97
CA SER A 71 -17.70 -9.38 -6.29
C SER A 71 -17.54 -10.90 -6.12
N THR A 72 -16.39 -11.46 -6.48
CA THR A 72 -16.08 -12.89 -6.47
C THR A 72 -15.52 -13.35 -5.12
N ILE A 73 -14.88 -12.47 -4.36
CA ILE A 73 -14.21 -12.81 -3.10
C ILE A 73 -15.06 -12.36 -1.92
N ARG A 74 -15.22 -13.23 -0.92
CA ARG A 74 -15.96 -12.89 0.30
C ARG A 74 -15.25 -11.79 1.07
N ILE A 75 -16.01 -10.96 1.76
CA ILE A 75 -15.46 -10.01 2.74
C ILE A 75 -15.03 -10.79 3.99
N CYS A 76 -13.87 -10.43 4.56
CA CYS A 76 -13.40 -10.99 5.83
C CYS A 76 -14.35 -10.60 6.97
N ASP A 77 -14.56 -11.53 7.89
CA ASP A 77 -15.34 -11.31 9.11
C ASP A 77 -14.48 -11.59 10.37
N LEU A 78 -15.11 -11.58 11.54
CA LEU A 78 -14.41 -11.78 12.82
C LEU A 78 -13.71 -13.15 12.93
N SER A 79 -14.16 -14.17 12.19
CA SER A 79 -13.51 -15.48 12.18
C SER A 79 -12.15 -15.47 11.47
N ASP A 80 -11.93 -14.54 10.53
CA ASP A 80 -10.66 -14.40 9.82
C ASP A 80 -9.63 -13.55 10.57
N GLN A 81 -10.02 -12.95 11.71
CA GLN A 81 -9.18 -11.98 12.42
C GLN A 81 -7.80 -12.56 12.78
N ASN A 82 -7.73 -13.81 13.22
CA ASN A 82 -6.45 -14.44 13.54
C ASN A 82 -5.54 -14.56 12.32
N CYS A 83 -6.10 -14.90 11.16
CA CYS A 83 -5.35 -14.98 9.91
C CYS A 83 -4.83 -13.60 9.47
N LEU A 84 -5.70 -12.58 9.53
CA LEU A 84 -5.33 -11.19 9.20
C LEU A 84 -4.22 -10.64 10.12
N THR A 85 -4.26 -10.95 11.42
CA THR A 85 -3.24 -10.52 12.36
C THR A 85 -1.86 -11.11 12.03
N VAL A 86 -1.80 -12.40 11.68
CA VAL A 86 -0.53 -13.06 11.31
C VAL A 86 0.07 -12.40 10.06
N ILE A 87 -0.75 -12.08 9.07
CA ILE A 87 -0.29 -11.37 7.86
C ILE A 87 0.25 -9.99 8.24
N TRP A 88 -0.47 -9.23 9.08
CA TRP A 88 -0.01 -7.92 9.53
C TRP A 88 1.31 -7.99 10.26
N GLU A 89 1.48 -8.95 11.18
CA GLU A 89 2.74 -9.16 11.91
C GLU A 89 3.89 -9.48 10.96
N ASN A 90 3.64 -10.30 9.93
CA ASN A 90 4.65 -10.63 8.92
C ASN A 90 5.02 -9.41 8.05
N ILE A 91 4.05 -8.58 7.66
CA ILE A 91 4.31 -7.38 6.86
C ILE A 91 5.04 -6.32 7.68
N MET A 92 4.73 -6.19 8.97
CA MET A 92 5.37 -5.21 9.86
C MET A 92 6.73 -5.67 10.39
N GLY A 93 7.06 -6.95 10.27
CA GLY A 93 8.37 -7.49 10.60
C GLY A 93 9.47 -6.92 9.68
N GLU A 94 10.54 -6.39 10.27
CA GLU A 94 11.58 -5.61 9.58
C GLU A 94 12.22 -6.37 8.39
N VAL A 95 12.56 -7.65 8.58
CA VAL A 95 13.21 -8.50 7.57
C VAL A 95 12.22 -9.04 6.52
N THR A 96 10.96 -9.19 6.89
CA THR A 96 9.92 -9.78 6.04
C THR A 96 9.23 -8.74 5.18
N SER A 97 9.15 -7.48 5.64
CA SER A 97 8.48 -6.39 4.92
C SER A 97 9.08 -6.14 3.53
N GLU A 98 10.41 -6.09 3.40
CA GLU A 98 11.09 -5.78 2.13
C GLU A 98 10.91 -6.87 1.07
N ARG A 99 10.72 -8.13 1.48
CA ARG A 99 10.47 -9.25 0.58
C ARG A 99 9.00 -9.43 0.24
N LEU A 100 8.11 -9.31 1.24
CA LEU A 100 6.68 -9.51 1.04
C LEU A 100 6.03 -8.31 0.34
N CYS A 101 6.43 -7.10 0.72
CA CYS A 101 5.86 -5.83 0.29
C CYS A 101 6.98 -4.84 -0.04
N PRO A 102 7.58 -4.88 -1.25
CA PRO A 102 8.57 -3.89 -1.67
C PRO A 102 7.89 -2.54 -1.93
N CYS A 103 7.63 -1.79 -0.87
CA CYS A 103 6.99 -0.49 -0.86
C CYS A 103 8.03 0.59 -0.55
N LEU A 104 8.88 0.86 -1.55
CA LEU A 104 9.90 1.92 -1.46
C LEU A 104 9.24 3.30 -1.27
N PRO A 105 9.90 4.25 -0.61
CA PRO A 105 9.39 5.61 -0.50
C PRO A 105 9.08 6.23 -1.88
N GLY A 106 8.05 7.07 -1.94
CA GLY A 106 7.58 7.74 -3.16
C GLY A 106 7.92 9.22 -3.22
#